data_AF-A0A942VA00-F1
#
_entry.id   AF-A0A942VA00-F1
#
_cell.length_a   1.000
_cell.length_b   1.000
_cell.length_c   1.000
_cell.angle_alpha   90.00
_cell.angle_beta   90.00
_cell.angle_gamma   90.00
#
_symmetry.space_group_name_H-M   'P 1'
#
loop_
_entity.id
_entity.type
_entity.pdbx_description
1 polymer ?
#
loop_
_entity_poly.entity_id
_entity_poly.type
_entity_poly.pdbx_seq_one_letter_code
_entity_poly.pdbx_strand_id
1 'polypeptide(L)'
;MSRKNIKKVKDTKFFHKSPPIELNTGFVSLERFIAINEYDDETFSKEYNCDIINRKGRDAVIIVPYSYIENQLNVLMITNFRPVVYYREKVMTNKKPEDIDENIINFLEFPAGMLEEDEMNAKDEQLGIKKCAQRELEEETGYSVPLKNINVLGHNYYSSSGIITERINIATCDITGIEPKKKPKTDGSVMEENIEHFFVQFNEAMKWCKEGIIKNAGTEIGLNRLYFSIQYEHQRKHNLILQRRLKSLLHEINSLKKNADYYNKLIREFKATVTHELRHPFTEIMGFINLLKKKNLNEDKKEEAINVISRSLKKLYETNNNLIQITIKDDEDSKYLSEFNIEEELNIMIEGYKSVYPKDIETKIEVEKNCNILIGYKERFKLIMEGIISNAFKFTKSGSININVRIPDIIEKKNLDFSPDLFNYHSMKNIMPNEIEIIVKDTGKGIKQRQLKKIFIPFYQGDSRFEREYGGIGIGLSVVKDLLDTMQGSIYIDSSEGAGTIVKLRIPFGIPSKSKI
;
A
#
# COMPACT_ATOMS: atom_id res chain seq x y z
N MET A 1 -32.93 -45.54 36.41
CA MET A 1 -31.98 -46.64 36.15
C MET A 1 -30.73 -46.37 36.97
N SER A 2 -30.35 -47.29 37.87
CA SER A 2 -29.18 -47.15 38.73
C SER A 2 -27.90 -47.09 37.88
N ARG A 3 -26.96 -46.21 38.27
CA ARG A 3 -25.61 -46.21 37.70
C ARG A 3 -24.99 -47.58 38.02
N LYS A 4 -24.80 -48.43 37.01
CA LYS A 4 -24.00 -49.65 37.16
C LYS A 4 -22.63 -49.24 37.71
N ASN A 5 -22.23 -49.81 38.86
CA ASN A 5 -20.86 -49.69 39.34
C ASN A 5 -19.93 -50.20 38.23
N ILE A 6 -19.17 -49.30 37.62
CA ILE A 6 -18.17 -49.63 36.61
C ILE A 6 -16.94 -50.06 37.39
N LYS A 7 -16.68 -51.38 37.46
CA LYS A 7 -15.44 -51.94 38.01
C LYS A 7 -14.27 -51.43 37.17
N LYS A 8 -13.20 -50.95 37.80
CA LYS A 8 -11.98 -50.54 37.10
C LYS A 8 -10.95 -51.66 37.19
N VAL A 9 -10.28 -51.96 36.09
CA VAL A 9 -9.20 -52.96 36.08
C VAL A 9 -8.03 -52.40 36.90
N LYS A 10 -7.62 -53.16 37.92
CA LYS A 10 -6.47 -52.89 38.79
C LYS A 10 -5.19 -53.50 38.22
N ASP A 11 -5.27 -54.72 37.71
CA ASP A 11 -4.13 -55.44 37.11
C ASP A 11 -4.60 -56.49 36.09
N THR A 12 -3.73 -56.97 35.21
CA THR A 12 -4.01 -58.05 34.24
C THR A 12 -2.91 -59.10 34.28
N LYS A 13 -3.26 -60.35 34.58
CA LYS A 13 -2.33 -61.48 34.65
C LYS A 13 -2.39 -62.28 33.35
N PHE A 14 -1.23 -62.66 32.82
CA PHE A 14 -1.07 -63.40 31.56
C PHE A 14 -0.48 -64.79 31.82
N PHE A 15 -1.01 -65.80 31.14
CA PHE A 15 -0.60 -67.20 31.24
C PHE A 15 -0.38 -67.78 29.85
N HIS A 16 0.69 -68.56 29.64
CA HIS A 16 0.86 -69.27 28.36
C HIS A 16 -0.21 -70.35 28.20
N LYS A 17 -0.83 -70.41 27.01
CA LYS A 17 -1.74 -71.50 26.66
C LYS A 17 -0.92 -72.78 26.45
N SER A 18 -1.35 -73.92 26.98
CA SER A 18 -0.66 -75.20 26.78
C SER A 18 -1.44 -76.09 25.80
N PRO A 19 -0.82 -76.58 24.71
CA PRO A 19 0.55 -76.31 24.27
C PRO A 19 0.72 -74.86 23.75
N PRO A 20 1.93 -74.26 23.87
CA PRO A 20 2.19 -72.90 23.40
C PRO A 20 1.95 -72.81 21.89
N ILE A 21 1.19 -71.79 21.48
CA ILE A 21 1.00 -71.45 20.06
C ILE A 21 1.97 -70.32 19.75
N GLU A 22 3.07 -70.68 19.09
CA GLU A 22 4.10 -69.78 18.60
C GLU A 22 4.19 -69.89 17.07
N LEU A 23 4.15 -68.75 16.40
CA LEU A 23 4.36 -68.66 14.95
C LEU A 23 5.40 -67.59 14.66
N ASN A 24 6.57 -67.99 14.12
CA ASN A 24 7.66 -67.09 13.80
C ASN A 24 8.05 -67.24 12.32
N THR A 25 7.82 -66.17 11.55
CA THR A 25 8.06 -66.12 10.10
C THR A 25 9.33 -65.34 9.74
N GLY A 26 10.09 -64.86 10.73
CA GLY A 26 11.18 -63.89 10.53
C GLY A 26 10.71 -62.43 10.36
N PHE A 27 9.50 -62.20 9.84
CA PHE A 27 8.88 -60.88 9.67
C PHE A 27 7.91 -60.53 10.83
N VAL A 28 7.17 -61.52 11.32
CA VAL A 28 6.24 -61.42 12.46
C VAL A 28 6.42 -62.64 13.35
N SER A 29 6.52 -62.42 14.67
CA SER A 29 6.31 -63.46 15.67
C SER A 29 4.99 -63.25 16.41
N LEU A 30 4.22 -64.31 16.61
CA LEU A 30 2.93 -64.28 17.29
C LEU A 30 2.94 -65.31 18.42
N GLU A 31 2.60 -64.86 19.62
CA GLU A 31 2.48 -65.67 20.84
C GLU A 31 1.08 -65.47 21.43
N ARG A 32 0.38 -66.57 21.71
CA ARG A 32 -0.97 -66.53 22.32
C ARG A 32 -0.94 -66.84 23.81
N PHE A 33 -1.47 -65.91 24.60
CA PHE A 33 -1.66 -65.99 26.04
C PHE A 33 -3.14 -66.09 26.42
N ILE A 34 -3.40 -66.51 27.65
CA ILE A 34 -4.67 -66.37 28.35
C ILE A 34 -4.50 -65.25 29.36
N ALA A 35 -5.39 -64.27 29.34
CA ALA A 35 -5.39 -63.13 30.24
C ALA A 35 -6.61 -63.15 31.17
N ILE A 36 -6.40 -62.67 32.40
CA ILE A 36 -7.44 -62.47 33.43
C ILE A 36 -7.23 -61.09 34.05
N ASN A 37 -8.27 -60.26 34.08
CA ASN A 37 -8.23 -58.96 34.75
C ASN A 37 -8.57 -59.12 36.24
N GLU A 38 -7.78 -58.50 37.12
CA GLU A 38 -8.11 -58.23 38.51
C GLU A 38 -8.74 -56.82 38.58
N TYR A 39 -9.90 -56.70 39.21
CA TYR A 39 -10.60 -55.43 39.38
C TYR A 39 -10.22 -54.77 40.71
N ASP A 40 -10.53 -53.48 40.84
CA ASP A 40 -10.33 -52.66 42.04
C ASP A 40 -11.10 -53.16 43.27
N ASP A 41 -12.14 -53.97 43.07
CA ASP A 41 -12.88 -54.67 44.13
C ASP A 41 -12.36 -56.09 44.44
N GLU A 42 -11.14 -56.41 43.98
CA GLU A 42 -10.45 -57.70 44.14
C GLU A 42 -11.14 -58.89 43.46
N THR A 43 -12.14 -58.65 42.62
CA THR A 43 -12.74 -59.70 41.78
C THR A 43 -11.98 -59.88 40.47
N PHE A 44 -12.15 -61.04 39.81
CA PHE A 44 -11.48 -61.35 38.54
C PHE A 44 -12.46 -61.42 37.36
N SER A 45 -12.00 -61.12 36.14
CA SER A 45 -12.74 -61.36 34.91
C SER A 45 -12.80 -62.85 34.55
N LYS A 46 -13.62 -63.20 33.56
CA LYS A 46 -13.44 -64.47 32.85
C LYS A 46 -12.10 -64.45 32.11
N GLU A 47 -11.51 -65.61 31.92
CA GLU A 47 -10.37 -65.81 31.04
C GLU A 47 -10.71 -65.42 29.60
N TYR A 48 -9.77 -64.76 28.93
CA TYR A 48 -9.87 -64.45 27.51
C TYR A 48 -8.51 -64.64 26.83
N ASN A 49 -8.51 -65.02 25.56
CA ASN A 49 -7.26 -65.13 24.81
C ASN A 49 -6.71 -63.72 24.51
N CYS A 50 -5.40 -63.56 24.63
CA CYS A 50 -4.66 -62.37 24.27
C CYS A 50 -3.51 -62.78 23.35
N ASP A 51 -3.45 -62.19 22.16
CA ASP A 51 -2.37 -62.47 21.21
C ASP A 51 -1.34 -61.34 21.29
N ILE A 52 -0.09 -61.68 21.60
CA ILE A 52 1.05 -60.78 21.50
C ILE A 52 1.65 -60.99 20.12
N ILE A 53 1.53 -59.97 19.27
CA ILE A 53 2.13 -59.92 17.95
C ILE A 53 3.38 -59.05 18.06
N ASN A 54 4.56 -59.64 17.93
CA ASN A 54 5.82 -58.94 17.87
C ASN A 54 6.29 -58.85 16.41
N ARG A 55 6.20 -57.65 15.85
CA ARG A 55 6.68 -57.30 14.52
C ARG A 55 7.73 -56.21 14.71
N LYS A 56 8.89 -56.33 14.05
CA LYS A 56 9.82 -55.20 13.92
C LYS A 56 9.11 -54.14 13.07
N GLY A 57 8.36 -53.24 13.68
CA GLY A 57 7.58 -52.22 12.95
C GLY A 57 8.54 -51.35 12.14
N ARG A 58 8.40 -51.35 10.81
CA ARG A 58 9.00 -50.30 9.98
C ARG A 58 7.89 -49.29 9.71
N ASP A 59 8.12 -48.05 10.12
CA ASP A 59 7.24 -46.93 9.75
C ASP A 59 7.31 -46.74 8.22
N ALA A 60 6.23 -46.27 7.62
CA ALA A 60 6.14 -46.09 6.17
C ALA A 60 6.21 -44.61 5.79
N VAL A 61 6.63 -44.34 4.56
CA VAL A 61 6.63 -43.00 3.97
C VAL A 61 5.85 -43.04 2.67
N ILE A 62 4.89 -42.12 2.53
CA ILE A 62 4.17 -41.86 1.28
C ILE A 62 4.68 -40.54 0.73
N ILE A 63 5.12 -40.53 -0.52
CA ILE A 63 5.56 -39.31 -1.21
C ILE A 63 4.46 -38.83 -2.16
N VAL A 64 4.07 -37.56 -2.03
CA VAL A 64 3.08 -36.90 -2.89
C VAL A 64 3.81 -36.01 -3.91
N PRO A 65 4.21 -36.56 -5.07
CA PRO A 65 4.80 -35.78 -6.16
C PRO A 65 3.74 -34.93 -6.88
N TYR A 66 4.08 -33.67 -7.15
CA TYR A 66 3.22 -32.78 -7.94
C TYR A 66 4.02 -31.97 -8.97
N SER A 67 3.34 -31.55 -10.04
CA SER A 67 3.90 -30.77 -11.14
C SER A 67 2.91 -29.68 -11.57
N TYR A 68 3.41 -28.53 -11.98
CA TYR A 68 2.63 -27.51 -12.67
C TYR A 68 2.70 -27.72 -14.18
N ILE A 69 1.64 -28.25 -14.76
CA ILE A 69 1.49 -28.47 -16.22
C ILE A 69 0.46 -27.44 -16.70
N GLU A 70 0.84 -26.60 -17.67
CA GLU A 70 -0.01 -25.50 -18.18
C GLU A 70 -0.58 -24.61 -17.06
N ASN A 71 0.23 -24.34 -16.04
CA ASN A 71 -0.14 -23.53 -14.87
C ASN A 71 -1.26 -24.15 -14.00
N GLN A 72 -1.54 -25.44 -14.16
CA GLN A 72 -2.45 -26.22 -13.33
C GLN A 72 -1.67 -27.22 -12.48
N LEU A 73 -2.07 -27.36 -11.22
CA LEU A 73 -1.48 -28.33 -10.31
C LEU A 73 -1.93 -29.75 -10.68
N ASN A 74 -0.98 -30.62 -10.97
CA ASN A 74 -1.20 -32.03 -11.24
C ASN A 74 -0.42 -32.86 -10.22
N VAL A 75 -0.98 -33.96 -9.75
CA VAL A 75 -0.31 -34.95 -8.91
C VAL A 75 0.08 -36.15 -9.74
N LEU A 76 1.24 -36.72 -9.49
CA LEU A 76 1.67 -37.97 -10.10
C LEU A 76 1.17 -39.12 -9.22
N MET A 77 0.29 -39.94 -9.77
CA MET A 77 -0.28 -41.11 -9.09
C MET A 77 0.22 -42.38 -9.75
N ILE A 78 0.11 -43.47 -9.02
CA ILE A 78 0.39 -44.82 -9.53
C ILE A 78 -0.86 -45.68 -9.44
N THR A 79 -0.93 -46.69 -10.30
CA THR A 79 -1.80 -47.85 -10.13
C THR A 79 -0.95 -49.02 -9.66
N ASN A 80 -1.45 -49.78 -8.67
CA ASN A 80 -0.74 -50.95 -8.17
C ASN A 80 -1.71 -52.13 -8.04
N PHE A 81 -1.23 -53.33 -8.37
CA PHE A 81 -1.99 -54.57 -8.22
C PHE A 81 -1.85 -55.11 -6.80
N ARG A 82 -2.98 -55.32 -6.11
CA ARG A 82 -2.98 -55.95 -4.78
C ARG A 82 -4.00 -57.07 -4.71
N PRO A 83 -3.58 -58.35 -4.68
CA PRO A 83 -4.49 -59.46 -4.57
C PRO A 83 -5.17 -59.42 -3.19
N VAL A 84 -6.47 -59.67 -3.18
CA VAL A 84 -7.23 -59.82 -1.94
C VAL A 84 -6.84 -61.14 -1.30
N VAL A 85 -6.01 -61.10 -0.24
CA VAL A 85 -5.45 -62.33 0.34
C VAL A 85 -6.48 -63.13 1.16
N TYR A 86 -7.44 -62.49 1.83
CA TYR A 86 -8.56 -63.17 2.52
C TYR A 86 -9.53 -62.14 3.13
N TYR A 87 -10.85 -62.31 2.99
CA TYR A 87 -11.82 -61.54 3.79
C TYR A 87 -12.07 -62.22 5.13
N ARG A 88 -11.89 -61.50 6.25
CA ARG A 88 -12.31 -61.97 7.57
C ARG A 88 -13.84 -61.91 7.63
N GLU A 89 -14.51 -63.05 7.84
CA GLU A 89 -15.98 -63.20 7.93
C GLU A 89 -16.67 -62.34 9.02
N LYS A 90 -15.92 -61.56 9.79
CA LYS A 90 -16.42 -60.62 10.80
C LYS A 90 -15.67 -59.29 10.69
N VAL A 91 -16.05 -58.48 9.71
CA VAL A 91 -15.96 -57.03 9.82
C VAL A 91 -17.36 -56.50 9.55
N MET A 92 -17.82 -55.60 10.41
CA MET A 92 -19.15 -54.98 10.36
C MET A 92 -19.35 -54.16 9.08
N THR A 93 -19.56 -54.84 7.97
CA THR A 93 -20.17 -54.31 6.78
C THR A 93 -21.45 -55.11 6.59
N ASN A 94 -22.61 -54.46 6.56
CA ASN A 94 -23.89 -55.07 6.12
C ASN A 94 -23.87 -55.50 4.63
N LYS A 95 -22.68 -55.68 4.06
CA LYS A 95 -22.42 -56.07 2.68
C LYS A 95 -22.27 -57.58 2.66
N LYS A 96 -22.99 -58.23 1.76
CA LYS A 96 -22.80 -59.66 1.50
C LYS A 96 -21.43 -59.87 0.85
N PRO A 97 -20.84 -61.08 0.92
CA PRO A 97 -19.61 -61.40 0.19
C PRO A 97 -19.69 -61.04 -1.31
N GLU A 98 -20.90 -61.17 -1.88
CA GLU A 98 -21.28 -60.80 -3.26
C GLU A 98 -21.18 -59.29 -3.56
N ASP A 99 -21.30 -58.43 -2.53
CA ASP A 99 -21.28 -56.96 -2.64
C ASP A 99 -19.88 -56.37 -2.41
N ILE A 100 -18.90 -57.24 -2.10
CA ILE A 100 -17.52 -56.85 -1.92
C ILE A 100 -16.87 -56.92 -3.30
N ASP A 101 -16.47 -55.75 -3.80
CA ASP A 101 -15.89 -55.52 -5.13
C ASP A 101 -14.88 -56.63 -5.49
N GLU A 102 -15.30 -57.61 -6.30
CA GLU A 102 -14.50 -58.80 -6.67
C GLU A 102 -13.25 -58.42 -7.49
N ASN A 103 -13.14 -57.16 -7.89
CA ASN A 103 -12.11 -56.62 -8.79
C ASN A 103 -11.30 -55.49 -8.13
N ILE A 104 -10.84 -55.65 -6.89
CA ILE A 104 -9.80 -54.75 -6.35
C ILE A 104 -8.43 -55.10 -6.98
N ILE A 105 -8.36 -55.00 -8.29
CA ILE A 105 -7.22 -55.38 -9.12
C ILE A 105 -6.30 -54.17 -9.28
N ASN A 106 -6.80 -52.94 -9.25
CA ASN A 106 -5.99 -51.72 -9.41
C ASN A 106 -6.29 -50.70 -8.30
N PHE A 107 -5.36 -50.49 -7.38
CA PHE A 107 -5.43 -49.42 -6.39
C PHE A 107 -4.79 -48.13 -6.93
N LEU A 108 -5.49 -47.01 -6.76
CA LEU A 108 -4.93 -45.67 -6.99
C LEU A 108 -4.15 -45.24 -5.75
N GLU A 109 -2.84 -45.13 -5.88
CA GLU A 109 -1.95 -44.82 -4.77
C GLU A 109 -0.94 -43.71 -5.12
N PHE A 110 -0.22 -43.25 -4.11
CA PHE A 110 1.04 -42.54 -4.26
C PHE A 110 2.20 -43.50 -4.03
N PRO A 111 3.40 -43.21 -4.57
CA PRO A 111 4.59 -44.00 -4.27
C PRO A 111 4.85 -44.05 -2.77
N ALA A 112 5.16 -45.24 -2.26
CA ALA A 112 5.22 -45.47 -0.84
C ALA A 112 6.03 -46.72 -0.49
N GLY A 113 6.83 -46.61 0.56
CA GLY A 113 7.64 -47.72 1.04
C GLY A 113 7.99 -47.62 2.51
N MET A 114 8.70 -48.65 2.98
CA MET A 114 9.05 -48.81 4.38
C MET A 114 10.40 -48.16 4.67
N LEU A 115 10.54 -47.53 5.84
CA LEU A 115 11.83 -47.08 6.33
C LEU A 115 12.77 -48.27 6.57
N GLU A 116 13.98 -48.19 6.03
CA GLU A 116 15.05 -49.15 6.27
C GLU A 116 15.79 -48.88 7.60
N GLU A 117 16.56 -49.86 8.09
CA GLU A 117 17.20 -49.78 9.42
C GLU A 117 18.17 -48.58 9.53
N ASP A 118 18.86 -48.20 8.47
CA ASP A 118 19.75 -47.04 8.44
C ASP A 118 19.00 -45.71 8.35
N GLU A 119 17.80 -45.69 7.78
CA GLU A 119 16.91 -44.52 7.70
C GLU A 119 16.21 -44.25 9.02
N MET A 120 15.78 -45.31 9.73
CA MET A 120 15.19 -45.22 11.07
C MET A 120 16.20 -44.72 12.11
N ASN A 121 17.48 -45.07 11.97
CA ASN A 121 18.55 -44.71 12.90
C ASN A 121 19.24 -43.38 12.57
N ALA A 122 18.70 -42.59 11.63
CA ALA A 122 19.25 -41.28 11.30
C ALA A 122 19.18 -40.32 12.51
N LYS A 123 20.22 -39.50 12.70
CA LYS A 123 20.25 -38.46 13.77
C LYS A 123 19.13 -37.42 13.64
N ASP A 124 18.58 -37.28 12.45
CA ASP A 124 17.43 -36.43 12.12
C ASP A 124 16.35 -37.33 11.51
N GLU A 125 15.24 -37.49 12.22
CA GLU A 125 14.08 -38.30 11.80
C GLU A 125 13.53 -37.83 10.45
N GLN A 126 13.57 -36.51 10.17
CA GLN A 126 13.13 -35.98 8.88
C GLN A 126 14.06 -36.36 7.73
N LEU A 127 15.36 -36.53 8.01
CA LEU A 127 16.32 -36.94 6.99
C LEU A 127 16.06 -38.39 6.55
N GLY A 128 15.74 -39.29 7.49
CA GLY A 128 15.33 -40.66 7.20
C GLY A 128 14.07 -40.71 6.33
N ILE A 129 13.03 -39.95 6.70
CA ILE A 129 11.79 -39.84 5.92
C ILE A 129 12.05 -39.32 4.50
N LYS A 130 12.89 -38.30 4.35
CA LYS A 130 13.21 -37.73 3.03
C LYS A 130 13.99 -38.70 2.14
N LYS A 131 14.88 -39.51 2.72
CA LYS A 131 15.64 -40.53 1.97
C LYS A 131 14.72 -41.62 1.43
N CYS A 132 13.84 -42.15 2.27
CA CYS A 132 12.87 -43.15 1.84
C CYS A 132 11.96 -42.54 0.76
N ALA A 133 11.36 -41.37 1.00
CA ALA A 133 10.57 -40.67 -0.02
C ALA A 133 11.30 -40.47 -1.36
N GLN A 134 12.62 -40.19 -1.33
CA GLN A 134 13.44 -40.05 -2.53
C GLN A 134 13.61 -41.39 -3.26
N ARG A 135 13.88 -42.47 -2.50
CA ARG A 135 14.07 -43.83 -3.02
C ARG A 135 12.80 -44.32 -3.69
N GLU A 136 11.67 -44.33 -2.98
CA GLU A 136 10.39 -44.82 -3.50
C GLU A 136 9.93 -44.02 -4.73
N LEU A 137 10.15 -42.70 -4.74
CA LEU A 137 9.88 -41.89 -5.93
C LEU A 137 10.72 -42.33 -7.13
N GLU A 138 12.03 -42.54 -6.95
CA GLU A 138 12.91 -42.95 -8.05
C GLU A 138 12.63 -44.38 -8.51
N GLU A 139 12.31 -45.31 -7.61
CA GLU A 139 12.06 -46.72 -7.89
C GLU A 139 10.74 -46.94 -8.64
N GLU A 140 9.64 -46.36 -8.14
CA GLU A 140 8.29 -46.58 -8.69
C GLU A 140 7.97 -45.68 -9.89
N THR A 141 8.59 -44.50 -9.98
CA THR A 141 8.24 -43.51 -11.03
C THR A 141 9.40 -43.08 -11.91
N GLY A 142 10.66 -43.37 -11.53
CA GLY A 142 11.84 -42.93 -12.27
C GLY A 142 12.23 -41.45 -12.07
N TYR A 143 11.45 -40.68 -11.29
CA TYR A 143 11.75 -39.28 -10.97
C TYR A 143 12.78 -39.19 -9.85
N SER A 144 13.88 -38.49 -10.12
CA SER A 144 14.98 -38.33 -9.16
C SER A 144 15.15 -36.86 -8.77
N VAL A 145 14.71 -36.52 -7.54
CA VAL A 145 14.78 -35.17 -6.97
C VAL A 145 15.81 -35.08 -5.85
N PRO A 146 16.53 -33.96 -5.67
CA PRO A 146 17.40 -33.78 -4.50
C PRO A 146 16.61 -33.75 -3.17
N LEU A 147 17.16 -34.31 -2.09
CA LEU A 147 16.54 -34.32 -0.74
C LEU A 147 16.04 -32.95 -0.26
N LYS A 148 16.71 -31.86 -0.65
CA LYS A 148 16.31 -30.48 -0.30
C LYS A 148 14.95 -30.06 -0.89
N ASN A 149 14.49 -30.72 -1.95
CA ASN A 149 13.22 -30.45 -2.61
C ASN A 149 12.08 -31.34 -2.07
N ILE A 150 12.38 -32.25 -1.14
CA ILE A 150 11.39 -33.09 -0.46
C ILE A 150 11.03 -32.44 0.87
N ASN A 151 9.73 -32.19 1.05
CA ASN A 151 9.16 -31.58 2.24
C ASN A 151 8.30 -32.59 3.00
N VAL A 152 8.57 -32.77 4.29
CA VAL A 152 7.75 -33.64 5.15
C VAL A 152 6.51 -32.85 5.60
N LEU A 153 5.32 -33.36 5.30
CA LEU A 153 4.04 -32.71 5.57
C LEU A 153 3.48 -33.17 6.94
N GLY A 154 3.97 -32.61 8.05
CA GLY A 154 3.33 -32.67 9.39
C GLY A 154 3.30 -34.04 10.10
N HIS A 155 2.52 -34.13 11.20
CA HIS A 155 2.50 -35.27 12.16
C HIS A 155 2.15 -36.62 11.54
N ASN A 156 2.81 -37.69 11.99
CA ASN A 156 2.57 -39.06 11.52
C ASN A 156 1.16 -39.52 11.95
N TYR A 157 0.54 -40.41 11.18
CA TYR A 157 -0.74 -41.02 11.56
C TYR A 157 -0.64 -42.54 11.57
N TYR A 158 -1.54 -43.19 12.30
CA TYR A 158 -1.56 -44.65 12.42
C TYR A 158 -2.60 -45.24 11.46
N SER A 159 -2.20 -46.29 10.74
CA SER A 159 -3.14 -47.08 9.96
C SER A 159 -3.83 -48.08 10.89
N SER A 160 -5.16 -47.96 11.07
CA SER A 160 -6.08 -48.89 11.79
C SER A 160 -6.39 -48.62 13.28
N SER A 161 -7.63 -48.91 13.66
CA SER A 161 -8.10 -48.96 15.05
C SER A 161 -7.80 -50.34 15.68
N GLY A 162 -6.99 -50.35 16.75
CA GLY A 162 -6.99 -51.45 17.73
C GLY A 162 -5.87 -52.48 17.68
N ILE A 163 -4.89 -52.40 16.76
CA ILE A 163 -3.67 -53.23 16.80
C ILE A 163 -2.45 -52.39 16.35
N ILE A 164 -1.36 -52.56 17.09
CA ILE A 164 0.01 -52.00 17.02
C ILE A 164 0.37 -51.14 15.77
N THR A 165 0.61 -49.87 16.12
CA THR A 165 1.31 -48.71 15.52
C THR A 165 2.23 -48.90 14.30
N GLU A 166 1.70 -48.82 13.08
CA GLU A 166 2.50 -48.38 11.91
C GLU A 166 2.34 -46.87 11.74
N ARG A 167 3.42 -46.09 11.91
CA ARG A 167 3.37 -44.64 11.62
C ARG A 167 3.56 -44.43 10.13
N ILE A 168 2.60 -43.75 9.52
CA ILE A 168 2.71 -43.30 8.14
C ILE A 168 3.10 -41.82 8.13
N ASN A 169 4.22 -41.56 7.46
CA ASN A 169 4.76 -40.24 7.21
C ASN A 169 4.33 -39.80 5.81
N ILE A 170 3.94 -38.53 5.66
CA ILE A 170 3.61 -37.95 4.36
C ILE A 170 4.71 -36.97 3.98
N ALA A 171 5.27 -37.12 2.79
CA ALA A 171 6.19 -36.18 2.18
C ALA A 171 5.59 -35.64 0.87
N THR A 172 6.14 -34.55 0.36
CA THR A 172 5.77 -34.01 -0.95
C THR A 172 7.00 -33.46 -1.67
N CYS A 173 6.95 -33.43 -2.99
CA CYS A 173 7.98 -32.79 -3.80
C CYS A 173 7.39 -32.17 -5.07
N ASP A 174 7.98 -31.04 -5.47
CA ASP A 174 7.73 -30.40 -6.75
C ASP A 174 8.65 -31.01 -7.81
N ILE A 175 8.05 -31.64 -8.82
CA ILE A 175 8.74 -32.25 -9.96
C ILE A 175 8.54 -31.46 -11.26
N THR A 176 8.11 -30.20 -11.17
CA THR A 176 7.88 -29.34 -12.34
C THR A 176 9.15 -29.20 -13.18
N GLY A 177 9.06 -29.57 -14.47
CA GLY A 177 10.17 -29.48 -15.42
C GLY A 177 11.27 -30.54 -15.25
N ILE A 178 11.03 -31.57 -14.44
CA ILE A 178 11.94 -32.71 -14.29
C ILE A 178 11.50 -33.84 -15.22
N GLU A 179 12.44 -34.48 -15.91
CA GLU A 179 12.21 -35.69 -16.69
C GLU A 179 12.68 -36.94 -15.92
N PRO A 180 12.01 -38.09 -16.08
CA PRO A 180 12.40 -39.33 -15.41
C PRO A 180 13.77 -39.81 -15.92
N LYS A 181 14.72 -40.05 -15.01
CA LYS A 181 16.13 -40.35 -15.36
C LYS A 181 16.38 -41.81 -15.72
N LYS A 182 15.45 -42.71 -15.36
CA LYS A 182 15.55 -44.16 -15.54
C LYS A 182 14.16 -44.72 -15.83
N LYS A 183 14.10 -45.88 -16.48
CA LYS A 183 12.90 -46.71 -16.44
C LYS A 183 12.69 -47.19 -14.99
N PRO A 184 11.44 -47.26 -14.49
CA PRO A 184 11.15 -47.80 -13.17
C PRO A 184 11.89 -49.11 -12.94
N LYS A 185 12.58 -49.23 -11.81
CA LYS A 185 13.39 -50.40 -11.47
C LYS A 185 12.81 -50.97 -10.19
N THR A 186 11.71 -51.70 -10.37
CA THR A 186 10.98 -52.37 -9.30
C THR A 186 11.86 -53.41 -8.62
N ASP A 187 11.55 -53.73 -7.36
CA ASP A 187 12.34 -54.66 -6.55
C ASP A 187 12.22 -56.14 -7.02
N GLY A 188 11.37 -56.38 -8.03
CA GLY A 188 11.08 -57.69 -8.60
C GLY A 188 9.94 -58.43 -7.90
N SER A 189 9.22 -57.77 -6.98
CA SER A 189 8.00 -58.31 -6.38
C SER A 189 6.84 -58.30 -7.37
N VAL A 190 6.00 -59.34 -7.30
CA VAL A 190 4.83 -59.53 -8.19
C VAL A 190 3.84 -58.36 -8.11
N MET A 191 3.81 -57.62 -6.99
CA MET A 191 2.95 -56.45 -6.82
C MET A 191 3.41 -55.28 -7.71
N GLU A 192 4.72 -55.14 -7.90
CA GLU A 192 5.30 -54.01 -8.62
C GLU A 192 5.41 -54.24 -10.14
N GLU A 193 5.23 -55.47 -10.62
CA GLU A 193 5.34 -55.84 -12.05
C GLU A 193 4.39 -55.07 -12.97
N ASN A 194 3.27 -54.56 -12.44
CA ASN A 194 2.22 -53.87 -13.20
C ASN A 194 1.98 -52.41 -12.76
N ILE A 195 2.99 -51.75 -12.17
CA ILE A 195 2.83 -50.34 -11.77
C ILE A 195 2.82 -49.43 -13.00
N GLU A 196 1.71 -48.71 -13.20
CA GLU A 196 1.63 -47.61 -14.15
C GLU A 196 1.51 -46.27 -13.41
N HIS A 197 2.30 -45.27 -13.83
CA HIS A 197 2.25 -43.92 -13.28
C HIS A 197 1.66 -42.93 -14.28
N PHE A 198 0.87 -41.97 -13.79
CA PHE A 198 0.18 -40.98 -14.63
C PHE A 198 -0.12 -39.70 -13.83
N PHE A 199 -0.26 -38.59 -14.56
CA PHE A 199 -0.64 -37.31 -13.96
C PHE A 199 -2.17 -37.17 -13.91
N VAL A 200 -2.65 -36.67 -12.78
CA VAL A 200 -4.05 -36.30 -12.58
C VAL A 200 -4.12 -34.85 -12.13
N GLN A 201 -5.05 -34.09 -12.68
CA GLN A 201 -5.29 -32.73 -12.21
C GLN A 201 -5.71 -32.77 -10.73
N PHE A 202 -5.13 -31.92 -9.90
CA PHE A 202 -5.34 -31.96 -8.45
C PHE A 202 -6.83 -31.87 -8.06
N ASN A 203 -7.61 -31.05 -8.76
CA ASN A 203 -9.05 -30.92 -8.53
C ASN A 203 -9.83 -32.20 -8.84
N GLU A 204 -9.40 -32.94 -9.86
CA GLU A 204 -9.98 -34.23 -10.23
C GLU A 204 -9.61 -35.31 -9.21
N ALA A 205 -8.35 -35.38 -8.77
CA ALA A 205 -7.92 -36.27 -7.70
C ALA A 205 -8.70 -36.03 -6.39
N MET A 206 -8.93 -34.76 -6.02
CA MET A 206 -9.77 -34.40 -4.87
C MET A 206 -11.24 -34.78 -5.05
N LYS A 207 -11.74 -34.79 -6.29
CA LYS A 207 -13.10 -35.27 -6.61
C LYS A 207 -13.18 -36.79 -6.45
N TRP A 208 -12.18 -37.53 -6.93
CA TRP A 208 -12.08 -38.98 -6.75
C TRP A 208 -12.04 -39.40 -5.27
N CYS A 209 -11.38 -38.63 -4.39
CA CYS A 209 -11.47 -38.85 -2.94
C CYS A 209 -12.91 -38.73 -2.44
N LYS A 210 -13.63 -37.66 -2.81
CA LYS A 210 -15.01 -37.42 -2.37
C LYS A 210 -15.99 -38.47 -2.88
N GLU A 211 -15.75 -39.00 -4.08
CA GLU A 211 -16.56 -40.04 -4.72
C GLU A 211 -16.20 -41.46 -4.23
N GLY A 212 -15.17 -41.61 -3.39
CA GLY A 212 -14.73 -42.90 -2.86
C GLY A 212 -13.99 -43.78 -3.86
N ILE A 213 -13.52 -43.20 -4.97
CA ILE A 213 -12.72 -43.90 -5.99
C ILE A 213 -11.31 -44.17 -5.45
N ILE A 214 -10.72 -43.22 -4.71
CA ILE A 214 -9.47 -43.43 -3.98
C ILE A 214 -9.78 -44.17 -2.69
N LYS A 215 -9.54 -45.50 -2.69
CA LYS A 215 -9.78 -46.38 -1.55
C LYS A 215 -8.62 -46.42 -0.55
N ASN A 216 -7.42 -45.96 -0.95
CA ASN A 216 -6.22 -45.95 -0.12
C ASN A 216 -6.21 -44.71 0.80
N ALA A 217 -6.30 -44.94 2.11
CA ALA A 217 -6.38 -43.87 3.12
C ALA A 217 -5.15 -42.96 3.13
N GLY A 218 -3.95 -43.49 2.85
CA GLY A 218 -2.74 -42.68 2.82
C GLY A 218 -2.66 -41.76 1.61
N THR A 219 -3.25 -42.19 0.50
CA THR A 219 -3.40 -41.39 -0.71
C THR A 219 -4.37 -40.24 -0.48
N GLU A 220 -5.52 -40.52 0.15
CA GLU A 220 -6.47 -39.48 0.55
C GLU A 220 -5.85 -38.46 1.52
N ILE A 221 -5.15 -38.92 2.55
CA ILE A 221 -4.47 -38.05 3.52
C ILE A 221 -3.36 -37.24 2.83
N GLY A 222 -2.59 -37.85 1.92
CA GLY A 222 -1.56 -37.20 1.13
C GLY A 222 -2.10 -36.02 0.32
N LEU A 223 -3.20 -36.23 -0.41
CA LEU A 223 -3.87 -35.19 -1.19
C LEU A 223 -4.34 -34.02 -0.32
N ASN A 224 -5.00 -34.33 0.80
CA ASN A 224 -5.47 -33.31 1.73
C ASN A 224 -4.30 -32.52 2.35
N ARG A 225 -3.19 -33.18 2.71
CA ARG A 225 -2.02 -32.48 3.25
C ARG A 225 -1.34 -31.60 2.20
N LEU A 226 -1.25 -32.06 0.96
CA LEU A 226 -0.75 -31.25 -0.15
C LEU A 226 -1.62 -29.99 -0.32
N TYR A 227 -2.95 -30.12 -0.31
CA TYR A 227 -3.88 -29.00 -0.38
C TYR A 227 -3.57 -27.94 0.69
N PHE A 228 -3.49 -28.37 1.96
CA PHE A 228 -3.23 -27.44 3.06
C PHE A 228 -1.86 -26.79 2.96
N SER A 229 -0.83 -27.52 2.54
CA SER A 229 0.53 -26.98 2.39
C SER A 229 0.59 -25.85 1.36
N ILE A 230 -0.04 -26.05 0.20
CA ILE A 230 -0.06 -25.08 -0.89
C ILE A 230 -0.94 -23.88 -0.52
N GLN A 231 -2.14 -24.11 0.01
CA GLN A 231 -3.04 -23.03 0.42
C GLN A 231 -2.42 -22.14 1.52
N TYR A 232 -1.77 -22.76 2.50
CA TYR A 232 -1.10 -22.05 3.58
C TYR A 232 0.04 -21.17 3.06
N GLU A 233 0.86 -21.68 2.13
CA GLU A 233 1.92 -20.88 1.51
C GLU A 233 1.38 -19.67 0.74
N HIS A 234 0.34 -19.88 -0.07
CA HIS A 234 -0.30 -18.80 -0.82
C HIS A 234 -0.86 -17.72 0.12
N GLN A 235 -1.58 -18.12 1.16
CA GLN A 235 -2.14 -17.20 2.14
C GLN A 235 -1.05 -16.44 2.91
N ARG A 236 0.05 -17.12 3.30
CA ARG A 236 1.19 -16.50 3.97
C ARG A 236 1.87 -15.44 3.08
N LYS A 237 2.12 -15.76 1.81
CA LYS A 237 2.69 -14.81 0.84
C LYS A 237 1.77 -13.59 0.65
N HIS A 238 0.47 -13.82 0.50
CA HIS A 238 -0.52 -12.75 0.36
C HIS A 238 -0.57 -11.82 1.58
N ASN A 239 -0.61 -12.40 2.79
CA ASN A 239 -0.61 -11.64 4.05
C ASN A 239 0.66 -10.78 4.21
N LEU A 240 1.83 -11.29 3.80
CA LEU A 240 3.07 -10.52 3.85
C LEU A 240 3.04 -9.30 2.93
N ILE A 241 2.47 -9.45 1.73
CA ILE A 241 2.29 -8.34 0.77
C ILE A 241 1.33 -7.29 1.34
N LEU A 242 0.20 -7.72 1.91
CA LEU A 242 -0.76 -6.82 2.54
C LEU A 242 -0.15 -6.03 3.71
N GLN A 243 0.62 -6.70 4.57
CA GLN A 243 1.32 -6.05 5.68
C GLN A 243 2.29 -4.96 5.20
N ARG A 244 3.06 -5.23 4.13
CA ARG A 244 3.95 -4.23 3.53
C ARG A 244 3.17 -3.02 3.00
N ARG A 245 2.06 -3.26 2.29
CA ARG A 245 1.22 -2.19 1.74
C ARG A 245 0.57 -1.35 2.84
N LEU A 246 0.05 -1.98 3.89
CA LEU A 246 -0.52 -1.31 5.06
C LEU A 246 0.50 -0.41 5.74
N LYS A 247 1.74 -0.89 5.92
CA LYS A 247 2.82 -0.11 6.52
C LYS A 247 3.19 1.12 5.67
N SER A 248 3.20 0.98 4.35
CA SER A 248 3.42 2.12 3.43
C SER A 248 2.31 3.17 3.55
N LEU A 249 1.04 2.75 3.51
CA LEU A 249 -0.11 3.65 3.61
C LEU A 249 -0.15 4.36 4.97
N LEU A 250 0.17 3.67 6.06
CA LEU A 250 0.27 4.29 7.38
C LEU A 250 1.36 5.36 7.45
N HIS A 251 2.49 5.15 6.76
CA HIS A 251 3.55 6.15 6.71
C HIS A 251 3.09 7.41 5.95
N GLU A 252 2.41 7.22 4.81
CA GLU A 252 1.86 8.31 4.00
C GLU A 252 0.80 9.11 4.77
N ILE A 253 -0.17 8.43 5.41
CA ILE A 253 -1.20 9.06 6.23
C ILE A 253 -0.57 9.89 7.37
N ASN A 254 0.45 9.36 8.04
CA ASN A 254 1.14 10.09 9.10
C ASN A 254 1.89 11.33 8.58
N SER A 255 2.46 11.25 7.38
CA SER A 255 3.08 12.41 6.74
C SER A 255 2.06 13.49 6.39
N LEU A 256 0.93 13.11 5.77
CA LEU A 256 -0.16 14.02 5.44
C LEU A 256 -0.74 14.69 6.71
N LYS A 257 -0.92 13.92 7.78
CA LYS A 257 -1.39 14.44 9.07
C LYS A 257 -0.43 15.50 9.63
N LYS A 258 0.88 15.23 9.63
CA LYS A 258 1.90 16.21 10.09
C LYS A 258 1.85 17.50 9.27
N ASN A 259 1.68 17.41 7.96
CA ASN A 259 1.55 18.58 7.10
C ASN A 259 0.27 19.38 7.45
N ALA A 260 -0.87 18.69 7.61
CA ALA A 260 -2.12 19.33 8.01
C ALA A 260 -2.00 20.03 9.37
N ASP A 261 -1.37 19.39 10.37
CA ASP A 261 -1.14 19.98 11.69
C ASP A 261 -0.25 21.23 11.62
N TYR A 262 0.79 21.20 10.76
CA TYR A 262 1.64 22.35 10.49
C TYR A 262 0.86 23.51 9.88
N TYR A 263 0.03 23.26 8.86
CA TYR A 263 -0.85 24.29 8.28
C TYR A 263 -1.86 24.84 9.29
N ASN A 264 -2.48 23.99 10.10
CA ASN A 264 -3.42 24.41 11.13
C ASN A 264 -2.77 25.29 12.22
N LYS A 265 -1.48 25.05 12.51
CA LYS A 265 -0.71 25.91 13.40
C LYS A 265 -0.47 27.27 12.76
N LEU A 266 -0.01 27.31 11.51
CA LEU A 266 0.20 28.55 10.76
C LEU A 266 -1.08 29.40 10.66
N ILE A 267 -2.22 28.77 10.36
CA ILE A 267 -3.52 29.47 10.30
C ILE A 267 -3.90 30.07 11.66
N ARG A 268 -3.65 29.36 12.77
CA ARG A 268 -3.92 29.87 14.12
C ARG A 268 -3.04 31.06 14.48
N GLU A 269 -1.74 30.94 14.22
CA GLU A 269 -0.77 32.03 14.42
C GLU A 269 -1.14 33.25 13.58
N PHE A 270 -1.51 33.04 12.32
CA PHE A 270 -2.01 34.10 11.44
C PHE A 270 -3.25 34.81 12.00
N LYS A 271 -4.29 34.06 12.40
CA LYS A 271 -5.51 34.65 12.98
C LYS A 271 -5.20 35.53 14.19
N ALA A 272 -4.28 35.07 15.05
CA ALA A 272 -3.83 35.85 16.20
C ALA A 272 -3.10 37.13 15.76
N THR A 273 -2.18 37.03 14.81
CA THR A 273 -1.42 38.18 14.27
C THR A 273 -2.34 39.21 13.62
N VAL A 274 -3.27 38.80 12.76
CA VAL A 274 -4.24 39.70 12.12
C VAL A 274 -5.10 40.42 13.15
N THR A 275 -5.59 39.68 14.14
CA THR A 275 -6.41 40.28 15.21
C THR A 275 -5.62 41.36 15.94
N HIS A 276 -4.33 41.12 16.22
CA HIS A 276 -3.46 42.08 16.87
C HIS A 276 -3.16 43.29 15.98
N GLU A 277 -2.82 43.06 14.70
CA GLU A 277 -2.52 44.10 13.72
C GLU A 277 -3.72 44.98 13.40
N LEU A 278 -4.94 44.45 13.46
CA LEU A 278 -6.16 45.26 13.33
C LEU A 278 -6.48 46.01 14.62
N ARG A 279 -6.37 45.36 15.78
CA ARG A 279 -6.77 45.96 17.07
C ARG A 279 -5.91 47.16 17.46
N HIS A 280 -4.62 47.12 17.16
CA HIS A 280 -3.68 48.19 17.53
C HIS A 280 -4.00 49.55 16.89
N PRO A 281 -4.09 49.70 15.55
CA PRO A 281 -4.46 50.96 14.91
C PRO A 281 -5.88 51.41 15.30
N PHE A 282 -6.83 50.49 15.50
CA PHE A 282 -8.15 50.83 16.04
C PHE A 282 -8.08 51.51 17.41
N THR A 283 -7.24 50.97 18.30
CA THR A 283 -7.06 51.51 19.65
C THR A 283 -6.38 52.88 19.63
N GLU A 284 -5.39 53.05 18.75
CA GLU A 284 -4.73 54.35 18.53
C GLU A 284 -5.72 55.39 18.00
N ILE A 285 -6.46 55.07 16.93
CA ILE A 285 -7.47 55.97 16.34
C ILE A 285 -8.49 56.39 17.41
N MET A 286 -9.03 55.43 18.17
CA MET A 286 -10.01 55.72 19.21
C MET A 286 -9.42 56.58 20.33
N GLY A 287 -8.17 56.34 20.72
CA GLY A 287 -7.43 57.13 21.70
C GLY A 287 -7.25 58.59 21.28
N PHE A 288 -6.78 58.81 20.05
CA PHE A 288 -6.55 60.16 19.50
C PHE A 288 -7.86 60.90 19.17
N ILE A 289 -8.91 60.20 18.72
CA ILE A 289 -10.26 60.79 18.59
C ILE A 289 -10.77 61.27 19.96
N ASN A 290 -10.62 60.46 21.00
CA ASN A 290 -11.00 60.85 22.37
C ASN A 290 -10.15 62.01 22.90
N LEU A 291 -8.89 62.10 22.46
CA LEU A 291 -8.01 63.22 22.74
C LEU A 291 -8.59 64.48 22.08
N LEU A 292 -8.84 64.46 20.77
CA LEU A 292 -9.41 65.58 19.98
C LEU A 292 -10.77 66.09 20.50
N LYS A 293 -11.55 65.26 21.20
CA LYS A 293 -12.83 65.66 21.83
C LYS A 293 -12.67 66.55 23.07
N LYS A 294 -11.45 66.71 23.63
CA LYS A 294 -11.22 67.54 24.82
C LYS A 294 -11.20 69.04 24.46
N LYS A 295 -11.87 69.87 25.27
CA LYS A 295 -12.12 71.30 24.98
C LYS A 295 -10.88 72.23 24.96
N ASN A 296 -9.72 71.80 25.49
CA ASN A 296 -8.50 72.63 25.59
C ASN A 296 -7.29 71.92 24.94
N LEU A 297 -7.19 71.94 23.61
CA LEU A 297 -6.06 71.39 22.87
C LEU A 297 -5.37 72.48 22.04
N ASN A 298 -4.05 72.59 22.21
CA ASN A 298 -3.21 73.40 21.32
C ASN A 298 -3.27 72.85 19.88
N GLU A 299 -3.12 73.74 18.90
CA GLU A 299 -3.08 73.39 17.47
C GLU A 299 -2.02 72.32 17.16
N ASP A 300 -0.81 72.40 17.74
CA ASP A 300 0.23 71.39 17.55
C ASP A 300 -0.22 69.96 17.95
N LYS A 301 -1.00 69.83 19.03
CA LYS A 301 -1.52 68.54 19.50
C LYS A 301 -2.68 68.04 18.67
N LYS A 302 -3.46 68.94 18.05
CA LYS A 302 -4.49 68.54 17.09
C LYS A 302 -3.84 68.02 15.80
N GLU A 303 -2.82 68.71 15.31
CA GLU A 303 -2.10 68.31 14.11
C GLU A 303 -1.37 66.97 14.33
N GLU A 304 -0.73 66.77 15.50
CA GLU A 304 -0.16 65.49 15.90
C GLU A 304 -1.22 64.37 15.93
N ALA A 305 -2.39 64.62 16.53
CA ALA A 305 -3.48 63.64 16.59
C ALA A 305 -4.03 63.28 15.20
N ILE A 306 -4.21 64.27 14.32
CA ILE A 306 -4.64 64.06 12.93
C ILE A 306 -3.60 63.26 12.15
N ASN A 307 -2.31 63.56 12.33
CA ASN A 307 -1.22 62.83 11.69
C ASN A 307 -1.15 61.37 12.15
N VAL A 308 -1.33 61.11 13.45
CA VAL A 308 -1.38 59.74 13.97
C VAL A 308 -2.61 58.98 13.45
N ILE A 309 -3.79 59.58 13.50
CA ILE A 309 -5.02 58.98 12.94
C ILE A 309 -4.84 58.63 11.47
N SER A 310 -4.28 59.55 10.67
CA SER A 310 -4.04 59.33 9.24
C SER A 310 -3.06 58.18 8.99
N ARG A 311 -1.98 58.09 9.78
CA ARG A 311 -1.02 56.99 9.71
C ARG A 311 -1.63 55.65 10.11
N SER A 312 -2.43 55.62 11.18
CA SER A 312 -3.09 54.40 11.66
C SER A 312 -4.20 53.93 10.71
N LEU A 313 -4.95 54.85 10.07
CA LEU A 313 -5.92 54.54 9.01
C LEU A 313 -5.24 53.95 7.78
N LYS A 314 -4.11 54.52 7.35
CA LYS A 314 -3.30 53.99 6.25
C LYS A 314 -2.82 52.56 6.54
N LYS A 315 -2.31 52.33 7.75
CA LYS A 315 -1.86 51.00 8.19
C LYS A 315 -3.01 49.98 8.20
N LEU A 316 -4.19 50.40 8.67
CA LEU A 316 -5.39 49.55 8.70
C LEU A 316 -5.88 49.21 7.28
N TYR A 317 -5.84 50.18 6.37
CA TYR A 317 -6.15 49.96 4.95
C TYR A 317 -5.19 48.95 4.32
N GLU A 318 -3.88 49.08 4.54
CA GLU A 318 -2.88 48.11 4.08
C GLU A 318 -3.11 46.71 4.66
N THR A 319 -3.39 46.59 5.97
CA THR A 319 -3.72 45.31 6.61
C THR A 319 -4.99 44.72 6.01
N ASN A 320 -6.03 45.51 5.77
CA ASN A 320 -7.30 45.03 5.20
C ASN A 320 -7.14 44.58 3.74
N ASN A 321 -6.41 45.31 2.91
CA ASN A 321 -6.12 44.89 1.54
C ASN A 321 -5.36 43.56 1.50
N ASN A 322 -4.41 43.35 2.41
CA ASN A 322 -3.72 42.06 2.54
C ASN A 322 -4.67 40.91 2.95
N LEU A 323 -5.74 41.20 3.69
CA LEU A 323 -6.77 40.21 4.03
C LEU A 323 -7.70 39.92 2.85
N ILE A 324 -8.10 40.96 2.11
CA ILE A 324 -8.93 40.84 0.91
C ILE A 324 -8.26 39.94 -0.14
N GLN A 325 -6.93 40.01 -0.29
CA GLN A 325 -6.17 39.10 -1.14
C GLN A 325 -6.34 37.62 -0.79
N ILE A 326 -6.64 37.29 0.47
CA ILE A 326 -6.91 35.92 0.92
C ILE A 326 -8.36 35.53 0.64
N THR A 327 -9.30 36.44 0.89
CA THR A 327 -10.75 36.17 0.81
C THR A 327 -11.24 36.07 -0.63
N ILE A 328 -10.68 36.85 -1.57
CA ILE A 328 -11.09 36.81 -2.98
C ILE A 328 -10.72 35.47 -3.66
N LYS A 329 -9.81 34.67 -3.07
CA LYS A 329 -9.53 33.30 -3.53
C LYS A 329 -10.80 32.43 -3.65
N ASP A 330 -11.78 32.70 -2.79
CA ASP A 330 -13.01 31.90 -2.68
C ASP A 330 -14.26 32.63 -3.23
N ASP A 331 -14.11 33.85 -3.77
CA ASP A 331 -15.23 34.66 -4.25
C ASP A 331 -15.76 34.19 -5.62
N GLU A 332 -17.08 34.11 -5.80
CA GLU A 332 -17.72 33.65 -7.03
C GLU A 332 -17.51 34.62 -8.20
N ASP A 333 -17.47 35.93 -7.92
CA ASP A 333 -17.28 36.95 -8.96
C ASP A 333 -15.87 36.92 -9.59
N SER A 334 -14.87 36.43 -8.85
CA SER A 334 -13.50 36.23 -9.35
C SER A 334 -13.37 35.11 -10.42
N LYS A 335 -14.47 34.37 -10.67
CA LYS A 335 -14.55 33.25 -11.61
C LYS A 335 -15.10 33.64 -12.98
N TYR A 336 -15.45 34.90 -13.22
CA TYR A 336 -15.94 35.35 -14.53
C TYR A 336 -14.82 35.95 -15.38
N LEU A 337 -14.83 35.61 -16.67
CA LEU A 337 -13.96 36.21 -17.67
C LEU A 337 -14.52 37.58 -18.06
N SER A 338 -13.64 38.57 -18.18
CA SER A 338 -13.97 39.91 -18.65
C SER A 338 -12.91 40.43 -19.61
N GLU A 339 -13.32 41.31 -20.51
CA GLU A 339 -12.44 42.08 -21.37
C GLU A 339 -11.95 43.32 -20.59
N PHE A 340 -10.65 43.59 -20.61
CA PHE A 340 -10.07 44.74 -19.94
C PHE A 340 -8.82 45.25 -20.65
N ASN A 341 -8.57 46.56 -20.52
CA ASN A 341 -7.37 47.22 -21.01
C ASN A 341 -6.26 47.09 -19.94
N ILE A 342 -5.18 46.38 -20.26
CA ILE A 342 -4.11 46.13 -19.29
C ILE A 342 -3.31 47.41 -18.98
N GLU A 343 -3.09 48.28 -19.96
CA GLU A 343 -2.34 49.51 -19.78
C GLU A 343 -3.08 50.47 -18.82
N GLU A 344 -4.40 50.61 -18.98
CA GLU A 344 -5.23 51.40 -18.07
C GLU A 344 -5.19 50.89 -16.63
N GLU A 345 -5.39 49.58 -16.43
CA GLU A 345 -5.38 48.97 -15.09
C GLU A 345 -4.02 49.12 -14.40
N LEU A 346 -2.91 48.93 -15.14
CA LEU A 346 -1.57 49.13 -14.60
C LEU A 346 -1.31 50.59 -14.24
N ASN A 347 -1.74 51.54 -15.07
CA ASN A 347 -1.60 52.97 -14.78
C ASN A 347 -2.34 53.36 -13.50
N ILE A 348 -3.58 52.90 -13.33
CA ILE A 348 -4.38 53.14 -12.11
C ILE A 348 -3.62 52.63 -10.87
N MET A 349 -3.07 51.42 -10.91
CA MET A 349 -2.30 50.86 -9.79
C MET A 349 -1.05 51.69 -9.50
N ILE A 350 -0.27 52.05 -10.53
CA ILE A 350 0.96 52.84 -10.38
C ILE A 350 0.66 54.20 -9.75
N GLU A 351 -0.37 54.92 -10.21
CA GLU A 351 -0.77 56.21 -9.65
C GLU A 351 -1.23 56.10 -8.19
N GLY A 352 -1.99 55.05 -7.87
CA GLY A 352 -2.38 54.74 -6.49
C GLY A 352 -1.17 54.56 -5.58
N TYR A 353 -0.19 53.76 -5.99
CA TYR A 353 1.00 53.51 -5.18
C TYR A 353 1.95 54.71 -5.11
N LYS A 354 2.06 55.54 -6.14
CA LYS A 354 2.80 56.82 -6.07
C LYS A 354 2.22 57.76 -5.02
N SER A 355 0.89 57.82 -4.91
CA SER A 355 0.20 58.64 -3.91
C SER A 355 0.45 58.14 -2.48
N VAL A 356 0.53 56.82 -2.31
CA VAL A 356 0.79 56.16 -1.01
C VAL A 356 2.27 56.25 -0.62
N TYR A 357 3.18 56.17 -1.58
CA TYR A 357 4.63 56.25 -1.38
C TYR A 357 5.18 57.47 -2.14
N PRO A 358 5.07 58.69 -1.56
CA PRO A 358 5.51 59.93 -2.20
C PRO A 358 7.06 60.04 -2.20
N LYS A 359 7.69 59.12 -2.92
CA LYS A 359 9.13 59.05 -3.17
C LYS A 359 9.36 59.34 -4.65
N ASP A 360 10.54 59.86 -4.95
CA ASP A 360 10.98 60.11 -6.33
C ASP A 360 11.39 58.77 -6.97
N ILE A 361 10.39 58.00 -7.41
CA ILE A 361 10.55 56.73 -8.12
C ILE A 361 10.05 56.92 -9.54
N GLU A 362 10.95 56.78 -10.50
CA GLU A 362 10.61 56.77 -11.92
C GLU A 362 9.83 55.51 -12.27
N THR A 363 8.73 55.65 -13.01
CA THR A 363 7.92 54.50 -13.41
C THR A 363 7.72 54.49 -14.91
N LYS A 364 8.01 53.36 -15.56
CA LYS A 364 7.78 53.17 -16.99
C LYS A 364 6.90 51.95 -17.23
N ILE A 365 5.87 52.11 -18.05
CA ILE A 365 5.01 51.02 -18.50
C ILE A 365 5.14 50.93 -20.02
N GLU A 366 5.44 49.74 -20.52
CA GLU A 366 5.50 49.44 -21.95
C GLU A 366 4.63 48.23 -22.25
N VAL A 367 3.55 48.44 -23.00
CA VAL A 367 2.63 47.37 -23.42
C VAL A 367 2.74 47.18 -24.93
N GLU A 368 2.95 45.93 -25.36
CA GLU A 368 2.95 45.61 -26.78
C GLU A 368 1.55 45.84 -27.39
N LYS A 369 1.50 46.50 -28.56
CA LYS A 369 0.23 46.91 -29.20
C LYS A 369 -0.77 45.77 -29.42
N ASN A 370 -0.28 44.55 -29.58
CA ASN A 370 -1.11 43.38 -29.87
C ASN A 370 -1.75 42.75 -28.61
N CYS A 371 -1.37 43.19 -27.41
CA CYS A 371 -1.90 42.66 -26.15
C CYS A 371 -2.46 43.74 -25.21
N ASN A 372 -2.88 44.90 -25.75
CA ASN A 372 -3.41 45.98 -24.92
C ASN A 372 -4.78 45.63 -24.31
N ILE A 373 -5.60 44.88 -25.04
CA ILE A 373 -6.90 44.38 -24.58
C ILE A 373 -6.77 42.88 -24.36
N LEU A 374 -7.11 42.44 -23.14
CA LEU A 374 -7.04 41.05 -22.71
C LEU A 374 -8.41 40.55 -22.25
N ILE A 375 -8.67 39.27 -22.47
CA ILE A 375 -9.86 38.58 -21.97
C ILE A 375 -9.41 37.53 -20.96
N GLY A 376 -9.80 37.71 -19.70
CA GLY A 376 -9.30 36.92 -18.60
C GLY A 376 -10.01 37.19 -17.28
N TYR A 377 -9.49 36.62 -16.20
CA TYR A 377 -9.97 36.88 -14.84
C TYR A 377 -9.41 38.22 -14.32
N LYS A 378 -10.04 39.33 -14.72
CA LYS A 378 -9.60 40.70 -14.39
C LYS A 378 -9.31 40.91 -12.90
N GLU A 379 -10.19 40.45 -12.01
CA GLU A 379 -9.99 40.64 -10.57
C GLU A 379 -8.81 39.81 -10.04
N ARG A 380 -8.57 38.60 -10.56
CA ARG A 380 -7.36 37.82 -10.23
C ARG A 380 -6.09 38.47 -10.75
N PHE A 381 -6.14 39.03 -11.96
CA PHE A 381 -5.05 39.82 -12.53
C PHE A 381 -4.68 40.99 -11.62
N LYS A 382 -5.69 41.76 -11.15
CA LYS A 382 -5.46 42.87 -10.23
C LYS A 382 -4.74 42.42 -8.96
N LEU A 383 -5.20 41.34 -8.33
CA LEU A 383 -4.56 40.83 -7.11
C LEU A 383 -3.12 40.38 -7.34
N ILE A 384 -2.85 39.71 -8.48
CA ILE A 384 -1.50 39.32 -8.86
C ILE A 384 -0.60 40.56 -8.99
N MET A 385 -1.07 41.57 -9.73
CA MET A 385 -0.29 42.78 -9.98
C MET A 385 -0.14 43.65 -8.73
N GLU A 386 -1.17 43.77 -7.89
CA GLU A 386 -1.10 44.44 -6.58
C GLU A 386 0.00 43.82 -5.71
N GLY A 387 0.03 42.48 -5.62
CA GLY A 387 1.04 41.77 -4.83
C GLY A 387 2.47 42.06 -5.29
N ILE A 388 2.69 42.29 -6.59
CA ILE A 388 4.02 42.50 -7.17
C ILE A 388 4.40 44.00 -7.15
N ILE A 389 3.51 44.87 -7.63
CA ILE A 389 3.72 46.33 -7.68
C ILE A 389 3.88 46.89 -6.28
N SER A 390 3.05 46.45 -5.31
CA SER A 390 3.18 46.86 -3.91
C SER A 390 4.57 46.55 -3.37
N ASN A 391 5.08 45.33 -3.62
CA ASN A 391 6.43 44.94 -3.20
C ASN A 391 7.52 45.80 -3.87
N ALA A 392 7.39 46.11 -5.16
CA ALA A 392 8.33 46.97 -5.88
C ALA A 392 8.40 48.38 -5.25
N PHE A 393 7.26 49.03 -4.99
CA PHE A 393 7.22 50.36 -4.35
C PHE A 393 7.72 50.35 -2.90
N LYS A 394 7.35 49.31 -2.16
CA LYS A 394 7.74 49.14 -0.77
C LYS A 394 9.25 49.02 -0.60
N PHE A 395 9.92 48.24 -1.46
CA PHE A 395 11.35 47.94 -1.34
C PHE A 395 12.28 48.84 -2.16
N THR A 396 11.73 49.71 -3.01
CA THR A 396 12.49 50.75 -3.71
C THR A 396 12.50 52.04 -2.87
N LYS A 397 13.69 52.49 -2.46
CA LYS A 397 13.87 53.77 -1.74
C LYS A 397 14.01 54.94 -2.71
N SER A 398 14.80 54.77 -3.76
CA SER A 398 15.00 55.69 -4.89
C SER A 398 15.36 54.87 -6.13
N GLY A 399 15.08 55.39 -7.33
CA GLY A 399 15.39 54.70 -8.59
C GLY A 399 14.14 54.48 -9.46
N SER A 400 14.00 53.31 -10.07
CA SER A 400 12.96 53.07 -11.08
C SER A 400 12.22 51.75 -10.92
N ILE A 401 10.95 51.73 -11.33
CA ILE A 401 10.12 50.55 -11.51
C ILE A 401 9.67 50.49 -12.97
N ASN A 402 10.03 49.44 -13.70
CA ASN A 402 9.69 49.25 -15.10
C ASN A 402 8.78 48.04 -15.26
N ILE A 403 7.66 48.20 -15.97
CA ILE A 403 6.71 47.13 -16.28
C ILE A 403 6.66 46.97 -17.80
N ASN A 404 6.98 45.76 -18.28
CA ASN A 404 6.90 45.42 -19.70
C ASN A 404 5.90 44.27 -19.91
N VAL A 405 4.98 44.44 -20.85
CA VAL A 405 3.95 43.43 -21.19
C VAL A 405 4.11 43.06 -22.67
N ARG A 406 4.25 41.76 -22.95
CA ARG A 406 4.48 41.25 -24.31
C ARG A 406 3.89 39.87 -24.53
N ILE A 407 3.78 39.47 -25.80
CA ILE A 407 3.44 38.10 -26.20
C ILE A 407 4.76 37.34 -26.44
N PRO A 408 5.01 36.20 -25.78
CA PRO A 408 6.24 35.41 -25.99
C PRO A 408 6.24 34.70 -27.35
N ASP A 409 7.44 34.52 -27.91
CA ASP A 409 7.65 33.92 -29.23
C ASP A 409 7.23 32.44 -29.30
N ILE A 410 6.82 32.00 -30.50
CA ILE A 410 6.22 30.68 -30.80
C ILE A 410 7.07 29.47 -30.32
N ILE A 411 8.40 29.63 -30.21
CA ILE A 411 9.33 28.56 -29.82
C ILE A 411 9.12 28.12 -28.35
N GLU A 412 8.61 29.00 -27.49
CA GLU A 412 8.34 28.71 -26.07
C GLU A 412 6.95 28.10 -25.82
N LYS A 413 6.05 28.07 -26.82
CA LYS A 413 4.65 27.58 -26.69
C LYS A 413 4.50 26.05 -26.59
N LYS A 414 5.58 25.27 -26.72
CA LYS A 414 5.52 23.79 -26.90
C LYS A 414 5.07 22.98 -25.67
N ASN A 415 4.77 23.59 -24.53
CA ASN A 415 4.48 22.89 -23.27
C ASN A 415 3.09 23.19 -22.64
N LEU A 416 2.18 23.86 -23.34
CA LEU A 416 0.89 24.25 -22.74
C LEU A 416 -0.26 23.42 -23.31
N ASP A 417 -0.81 22.56 -22.46
CA ASP A 417 -2.09 21.87 -22.66
C ASP A 417 -3.21 22.88 -22.38
N PHE A 418 -3.70 23.54 -23.42
CA PHE A 418 -4.92 24.37 -23.30
C PHE A 418 -6.12 23.43 -23.22
N SER A 419 -6.29 22.77 -22.07
CA SER A 419 -7.41 21.87 -21.88
C SER A 419 -8.72 22.65 -22.07
N PRO A 420 -9.70 22.12 -22.84
CA PRO A 420 -10.96 22.81 -23.18
C PRO A 420 -11.84 23.21 -21.98
N ASP A 421 -11.45 22.86 -20.76
CA ASP A 421 -12.14 23.22 -19.53
C ASP A 421 -11.82 24.65 -19.05
N LEU A 422 -10.74 25.29 -19.51
CA LEU A 422 -10.37 26.66 -19.10
C LEU A 422 -11.18 27.76 -19.79
N PHE A 423 -11.69 27.48 -20.99
CA PHE A 423 -12.49 28.40 -21.78
C PHE A 423 -13.76 27.67 -22.16
N ASN A 424 -14.90 28.12 -21.63
CA ASN A 424 -16.22 27.59 -21.98
C ASN A 424 -16.40 27.70 -23.52
N TYR A 425 -16.05 26.63 -24.24
CA TYR A 425 -15.76 26.65 -25.69
C TYR A 425 -16.97 27.03 -26.54
N HIS A 426 -18.17 26.97 -25.94
CA HIS A 426 -19.43 27.37 -26.56
C HIS A 426 -19.69 28.88 -26.54
N SER A 427 -18.96 29.68 -25.76
CA SER A 427 -19.21 31.13 -25.60
C SER A 427 -18.32 32.05 -26.45
N MET A 428 -17.29 31.57 -27.14
CA MET A 428 -16.18 32.44 -27.58
C MET A 428 -15.70 32.15 -29.01
N LYS A 429 -16.48 32.54 -30.02
CA LYS A 429 -16.05 32.51 -31.46
C LYS A 429 -14.94 33.52 -31.81
N ASN A 430 -14.65 34.48 -30.93
CA ASN A 430 -13.82 35.66 -31.23
C ASN A 430 -12.63 35.84 -30.27
N ILE A 431 -12.07 34.76 -29.71
CA ILE A 431 -10.95 34.84 -28.76
C ILE A 431 -9.79 33.99 -29.25
N MET A 432 -8.59 34.58 -29.28
CA MET A 432 -7.36 33.86 -29.52
C MET A 432 -6.67 33.58 -28.18
N PRO A 433 -6.54 32.32 -27.74
CA PRO A 433 -5.81 32.00 -26.53
C PRO A 433 -4.33 32.35 -26.73
N ASN A 434 -3.77 33.11 -25.79
CA ASN A 434 -2.35 33.47 -25.78
C ASN A 434 -1.78 33.31 -24.37
N GLU A 435 -0.46 33.24 -24.31
CA GLU A 435 0.28 33.43 -23.07
C GLU A 435 0.77 34.89 -23.07
N ILE A 436 0.56 35.61 -21.98
CA ILE A 436 1.04 36.99 -21.81
C ILE A 436 2.21 36.96 -20.84
N GLU A 437 3.36 37.50 -21.25
CA GLU A 437 4.51 37.67 -20.36
C GLU A 437 4.52 39.10 -19.80
N ILE A 438 4.58 39.21 -18.47
CA ILE A 438 4.66 40.48 -17.75
C ILE A 438 5.96 40.49 -16.96
N ILE A 439 6.80 41.50 -17.17
CA ILE A 439 8.08 41.66 -16.48
C ILE A 439 8.02 42.94 -15.65
N VAL A 440 8.10 42.81 -14.33
CA VAL A 440 8.23 43.92 -13.38
C VAL A 440 9.66 43.94 -12.87
N LYS A 441 10.37 45.05 -13.11
CA LYS A 441 11.75 45.26 -12.66
C LYS A 441 11.82 46.47 -11.75
N ASP A 442 12.31 46.27 -10.52
CA ASP A 442 12.62 47.34 -9.58
C ASP A 442 14.13 47.43 -9.30
N THR A 443 14.58 48.62 -8.91
CA THR A 443 15.96 48.90 -8.47
C THR A 443 16.09 48.92 -6.95
N GLY A 444 15.23 48.19 -6.23
CA GLY A 444 15.20 48.14 -4.78
C GLY A 444 16.37 47.36 -4.19
N LYS A 445 16.26 47.05 -2.89
CA LYS A 445 17.33 46.36 -2.14
C LYS A 445 17.62 44.92 -2.60
N GLY A 446 16.77 44.31 -3.41
CA GLY A 446 16.84 42.91 -3.81
C GLY A 446 16.66 41.89 -2.67
N ILE A 447 16.74 40.61 -3.00
CA ILE A 447 16.45 39.48 -2.11
C ILE A 447 17.66 38.55 -2.04
N LYS A 448 18.01 38.08 -0.83
CA LYS A 448 19.11 37.10 -0.65
C LYS A 448 18.73 35.75 -1.26
N GLN A 449 19.69 35.07 -1.89
CA GLN A 449 19.46 33.75 -2.51
C GLN A 449 18.84 32.71 -1.57
N ARG A 450 19.24 32.73 -0.29
CA ARG A 450 18.69 31.84 0.75
C ARG A 450 17.20 32.07 1.04
N GLN A 451 16.71 33.29 0.80
CA GLN A 451 15.33 33.70 1.06
C GLN A 451 14.43 33.42 -0.15
N LEU A 452 14.96 33.45 -1.39
CA LEU A 452 14.20 33.18 -2.62
C LEU A 452 13.43 31.84 -2.59
N LYS A 453 14.00 30.81 -1.95
CA LYS A 453 13.32 29.50 -1.80
C LYS A 453 12.10 29.51 -0.87
N LYS A 454 11.93 30.57 -0.08
CA LYS A 454 10.95 30.67 1.00
C LYS A 454 9.92 31.78 0.79
N ILE A 455 10.13 32.69 -0.18
CA ILE A 455 9.24 33.85 -0.40
C ILE A 455 7.80 33.49 -0.78
N PHE A 456 7.57 32.27 -1.29
CA PHE A 456 6.24 31.75 -1.61
C PHE A 456 5.60 30.99 -0.45
N ILE A 457 6.31 30.78 0.66
CA ILE A 457 5.74 30.16 1.85
C ILE A 457 4.81 31.18 2.51
N PRO A 458 3.52 30.85 2.72
CA PRO A 458 2.59 31.76 3.38
C PRO A 458 3.12 32.20 4.74
N PHE A 459 2.95 33.49 5.06
CA PHE A 459 3.38 34.12 6.31
C PHE A 459 4.91 34.21 6.49
N TYR A 460 5.70 33.80 5.50
CA TYR A 460 7.14 33.95 5.56
C TYR A 460 7.55 35.41 5.37
N GLN A 461 8.27 35.94 6.35
CA GLN A 461 8.88 37.26 6.30
C GLN A 461 10.39 37.09 6.44
N GLY A 462 11.17 37.95 5.77
CA GLY A 462 12.64 37.85 5.71
C GLY A 462 13.36 38.16 7.03
N ASP A 463 14.50 38.87 6.98
CA ASP A 463 15.28 39.19 8.18
C ASP A 463 14.57 40.20 9.11
N SER A 464 14.62 39.96 10.42
CA SER A 464 13.92 40.67 11.51
C SER A 464 14.19 42.18 11.67
N ARG A 465 15.21 42.73 10.99
CA ARG A 465 15.43 44.20 10.96
C ARG A 465 14.42 44.93 10.09
N PHE A 466 13.89 44.28 9.05
CA PHE A 466 12.94 44.91 8.11
C PHE A 466 11.48 44.83 8.56
N GLU A 467 11.17 44.00 9.56
CA GLU A 467 9.84 43.89 10.21
C GLU A 467 9.40 45.24 10.80
N ARG A 468 10.34 46.03 11.33
CA ARG A 468 10.06 47.32 11.96
C ARG A 468 9.90 48.51 10.99
N GLU A 469 10.53 48.46 9.81
CA GLU A 469 10.58 49.60 8.88
C GLU A 469 9.49 49.53 7.78
N TYR A 470 9.01 48.32 7.43
CA TYR A 470 8.12 48.13 6.27
C TYR A 470 6.84 47.31 6.51
N GLY A 471 6.67 46.61 7.64
CA GLY A 471 5.45 45.88 8.02
C GLY A 471 4.94 44.86 6.98
N GLY A 472 3.78 44.23 7.20
CA GLY A 472 3.09 43.34 6.24
C GLY A 472 3.06 41.88 6.69
N ILE A 473 2.06 41.10 6.25
CA ILE A 473 1.75 39.77 6.83
C ILE A 473 2.48 38.61 6.14
N GLY A 474 3.18 38.85 5.02
CA GLY A 474 3.93 37.81 4.30
C GLY A 474 3.08 36.90 3.42
N ILE A 475 1.98 37.43 2.88
CA ILE A 475 0.96 36.64 2.15
C ILE A 475 0.94 36.96 0.66
N GLY A 476 1.33 38.18 0.27
CA GLY A 476 1.17 38.66 -1.12
C GLY A 476 1.76 37.72 -2.17
N LEU A 477 3.03 37.29 -2.01
CA LEU A 477 3.65 36.40 -2.99
C LEU A 477 3.12 34.96 -2.95
N SER A 478 2.68 34.45 -1.78
CA SER A 478 2.03 33.14 -1.73
C SER A 478 0.68 33.14 -2.44
N VAL A 479 -0.09 34.23 -2.32
CA VAL A 479 -1.36 34.40 -3.05
C VAL A 479 -1.12 34.55 -4.55
N VAL A 480 -0.12 35.35 -4.96
CA VAL A 480 0.29 35.46 -6.36
C VAL A 480 0.62 34.07 -6.93
N LYS A 481 1.38 33.26 -6.20
CA LYS A 481 1.76 31.91 -6.64
C LYS A 481 0.54 30.99 -6.77
N ASP A 482 -0.33 30.95 -5.75
CA ASP A 482 -1.56 30.16 -5.77
C ASP A 482 -2.51 30.54 -6.91
N LEU A 483 -2.70 31.84 -7.14
CA LEU A 483 -3.56 32.35 -8.23
C LEU A 483 -2.98 31.96 -9.60
N LEU A 484 -1.67 32.14 -9.79
CA LEU A 484 -1.00 31.72 -11.03
C LEU A 484 -1.11 30.21 -11.23
N ASP A 485 -0.86 29.40 -10.21
CA ASP A 485 -0.97 27.93 -10.32
C ASP A 485 -2.41 27.50 -10.67
N THR A 486 -3.42 28.16 -10.09
CA THR A 486 -4.85 27.94 -10.42
C THR A 486 -5.17 28.35 -11.85
N MET A 487 -4.53 29.41 -12.34
CA MET A 487 -4.69 29.91 -13.70
C MET A 487 -3.74 29.22 -14.69
N GLN A 488 -2.99 28.19 -14.29
CA GLN A 488 -1.95 27.54 -15.11
C GLN A 488 -0.87 28.53 -15.65
N GLY A 489 -0.66 29.62 -14.94
CA GLY A 489 0.42 30.57 -15.17
C GLY A 489 1.70 30.20 -14.44
N SER A 490 2.73 31.02 -14.59
CA SER A 490 4.00 30.85 -13.89
C SER A 490 4.57 32.18 -13.41
N ILE A 491 5.41 32.10 -12.37
CA ILE A 491 6.19 33.21 -11.83
C ILE A 491 7.64 32.79 -11.69
N TYR A 492 8.54 33.65 -12.17
CA TYR A 492 9.98 33.53 -12.02
C TYR A 492 10.51 34.82 -11.40
N ILE A 493 11.40 34.70 -10.41
CA ILE A 493 11.98 35.84 -9.70
C ILE A 493 13.49 35.72 -9.78
N ASP A 494 14.12 36.73 -10.36
CA ASP A 494 15.57 36.93 -10.37
C ASP A 494 15.90 38.16 -9.52
N SER A 495 16.72 37.98 -8.49
CA SER A 495 17.05 39.04 -7.54
C SER A 495 18.39 38.78 -6.89
N SER A 496 19.13 39.86 -6.66
CA SER A 496 20.35 39.84 -5.86
C SER A 496 20.40 41.05 -4.95
N GLU A 497 21.00 40.87 -3.77
CA GLU A 497 21.08 41.92 -2.75
C GLU A 497 21.84 43.14 -3.30
N GLY A 498 21.19 44.31 -3.26
CA GLY A 498 21.70 45.57 -3.78
C GLY A 498 21.45 45.85 -5.28
N ALA A 499 20.94 44.88 -6.05
CA ALA A 499 20.75 45.02 -7.50
C ALA A 499 19.28 45.14 -7.95
N GLY A 500 18.33 45.06 -7.03
CA GLY A 500 16.90 45.07 -7.33
C GLY A 500 16.29 43.69 -7.54
N THR A 501 15.09 43.67 -8.10
CA THR A 501 14.31 42.43 -8.35
C THR A 501 13.67 42.49 -9.72
N ILE A 502 13.72 41.37 -10.43
CA ILE A 502 12.99 41.13 -11.67
C ILE A 502 11.98 40.02 -11.38
N VAL A 503 10.70 40.35 -11.49
CA VAL A 503 9.59 39.40 -11.43
C VAL A 503 9.04 39.22 -12.83
N LYS A 504 9.08 38.00 -13.33
CA LYS A 504 8.53 37.60 -14.63
C LYS A 504 7.33 36.71 -14.40
N LEU A 505 6.19 37.09 -14.97
CA LEU A 505 4.94 36.34 -14.93
C LEU A 505 4.62 35.84 -16.33
N ARG A 506 4.01 34.66 -16.41
CA ARG A 506 3.32 34.19 -17.61
C ARG A 506 1.91 33.80 -17.25
N ILE A 507 0.93 34.34 -17.97
CA ILE A 507 -0.48 34.17 -17.65
C ILE A 507 -1.23 33.81 -18.94
N PRO A 508 -2.05 32.73 -18.95
CA PRO A 508 -2.85 32.39 -20.12
C PRO A 508 -4.08 33.31 -20.19
N PHE A 509 -4.02 34.33 -21.05
CA PHE A 509 -5.13 35.23 -21.32
C PHE A 509 -5.48 35.25 -22.81
N GLY A 510 -6.77 35.42 -23.08
CA GLY A 510 -7.26 35.61 -24.43
C GLY A 510 -6.96 37.01 -24.95
N ILE A 511 -6.85 37.14 -26.26
CA ILE A 511 -6.86 38.44 -26.95
C ILE A 511 -8.10 38.46 -27.84
N PRO A 512 -8.86 39.57 -27.89
CA PRO A 512 -9.96 39.69 -28.84
C PRO A 512 -9.47 39.46 -30.26
N SER A 513 -10.11 38.54 -31.00
CA SER A 513 -9.81 38.38 -32.42
C SER A 513 -10.21 39.68 -33.12
N LYS A 514 -9.29 40.32 -33.84
CA LYS A 514 -9.65 41.43 -34.73
C LYS A 514 -10.70 40.90 -35.72
N SER A 515 -11.96 41.27 -35.55
CA SER A 515 -12.93 41.16 -36.62
C SER A 515 -12.36 41.97 -37.77
N LYS A 516 -11.99 41.31 -38.87
CA LYS A 516 -11.86 41.99 -40.15
C LYS A 516 -13.23 42.63 -40.40
N ILE A 517 -13.31 43.95 -40.24
CA ILE A 517 -14.36 44.74 -40.87
C ILE A 517 -14.14 44.66 -42.38
#